data_AF-A0AAQ3TDF2-F1
#
_entry.id   AF-A0AAQ3TDF2-F1
#
_cell.length_a   1.000
_cell.length_b   1.000
_cell.length_c   1.000
_cell.angle_alpha   90.00
_cell.angle_beta   90.00
_cell.angle_gamma   90.00
#
_symmetry.space_group_name_H-M   'P 1'
#
loop_
_entity.id
_entity.type
_entity.pdbx_description
1 polymer ?
#
loop_
_entity_poly.entity_id
_entity_poly.type
_entity_poly.pdbx_seq_one_letter_code
_entity_poly.pdbx_strand_id
1 'polypeptide(L)' 'MVQNHPFSGKKDPNQHLKTFLQICNTFNIDGVTNDQIRARLFPFSLIGKAHQWLSTLLETTINNWQ' A
#
# COMPACT_ATOMS: atom_id res chain seq x y z
N MET A 1 5.28 13.53 15.76
CA MET A 1 5.60 12.09 15.57
C MET A 1 4.50 11.49 14.70
N VAL A 2 4.81 11.06 13.47
CA VAL A 2 3.82 10.42 12.58
C VAL A 2 3.63 8.98 13.05
N GLN A 3 2.44 8.68 13.58
CA GLN A 3 2.04 7.34 14.00
C GLN A 3 1.58 6.56 12.77
N ASN A 4 2.51 5.83 12.12
CA ASN A 4 2.16 4.82 11.13
C ASN A 4 1.50 3.64 11.84
N HIS A 5 0.18 3.49 11.67
CA HIS A 5 -0.53 2.30 12.13
C HIS A 5 -0.74 1.34 10.95
N PRO A 6 0.15 0.35 10.76
CA PRO A 6 0.01 -0.60 9.66
C PRO A 6 -1.28 -1.43 9.76
N PHE A 7 -1.83 -1.81 8.60
CA PHE A 7 -3.14 -2.43 8.49
C PHE A 7 -3.11 -3.95 8.65
N SER A 8 -3.77 -4.47 9.68
CA SER A 8 -3.82 -5.91 9.99
C SER A 8 -5.11 -6.61 9.51
N GLY A 9 -5.96 -5.95 8.72
CA GLY A 9 -7.26 -6.49 8.30
C GLY A 9 -8.41 -6.31 9.30
N LYS A 10 -8.19 -5.63 10.44
CA LYS A 10 -9.23 -5.34 11.46
C LYS A 10 -9.83 -3.93 11.37
N LYS A 11 -9.20 -3.02 10.63
CA LYS A 11 -9.70 -1.66 10.40
C LYS A 11 -10.54 -1.61 9.13
N ASP A 12 -11.32 -0.55 8.96
CA ASP A 12 -12.06 -0.33 7.72
C ASP A 12 -11.10 -0.23 6.51
N PRO A 13 -11.23 -1.10 5.49
CA PRO A 13 -10.35 -1.11 4.32
C PRO A 13 -10.36 0.20 3.53
N ASN A 14 -11.51 0.89 3.47
CA ASN A 14 -11.63 2.16 2.75
C ASN A 14 -10.90 3.28 3.51
N GLN A 15 -10.97 3.27 4.84
CA GLN A 15 -10.23 4.22 5.67
C GLN A 15 -8.72 4.01 5.58
N HIS A 16 -8.27 2.75 5.51
CA HIS A 16 -6.88 2.41 5.22
C HIS A 16 -6.45 2.95 3.86
N LEU A 17 -7.24 2.68 2.81
CA LEU A 17 -6.93 3.14 1.45
C LEU A 17 -6.86 4.67 1.37
N LYS A 18 -7.78 5.40 1.99
CA LYS A 18 -7.73 6.87 2.07
C LYS A 18 -6.44 7.35 2.71
N THR A 19 -6.07 6.77 3.85
CA THR A 19 -4.84 7.13 4.57
C THR A 19 -3.59 6.81 3.73
N PHE A 20 -3.57 5.65 3.09
CA PHE A 20 -2.50 5.22 2.20
C PHE A 20 -2.33 6.14 1.00
N LEU A 21 -3.42 6.55 0.34
CA LEU A 21 -3.38 7.49 -0.79
C LEU A 21 -2.88 8.87 -0.36
N GLN A 22 -3.29 9.35 0.82
CA GLN A 22 -2.76 10.60 1.37
C GLN A 22 -1.25 10.52 1.62
N ILE A 23 -0.76 9.42 2.19
CA ILE A 23 0.67 9.16 2.38
C ILE A 23 1.40 9.14 1.03
N CYS A 24 0.89 8.41 0.04
CA CYS A 24 1.50 8.35 -1.29
C CYS A 24 1.60 9.73 -1.95
N ASN A 25 0.58 10.57 -1.81
CA ASN A 25 0.58 11.93 -2.35
C ASN A 25 1.61 12.87 -1.68
N THR A 26 2.17 12.50 -0.53
CA THR A 26 3.29 13.25 0.08
C THR A 26 4.64 12.93 -0.55
N PHE A 27 4.75 11.81 -1.27
CA PHE A 27 5.95 11.45 -2.00
C PHE A 27 5.87 12.03 -3.40
N ASN A 28 6.63 13.09 -3.65
CA ASN A 28 6.85 13.60 -5.00
C ASN A 28 8.30 13.29 -5.39
N ILE A 29 8.49 12.25 -6.19
CA ILE A 29 9.82 11.81 -6.66
C ILE A 29 9.88 12.06 -8.15
N ASP A 30 10.78 12.96 -8.58
CA ASP A 30 10.98 13.28 -9.99
C ASP A 30 11.26 12.01 -10.81
N GLY A 31 10.52 11.84 -11.90
CA GLY A 31 10.62 10.69 -12.80
C GLY A 31 9.92 9.41 -12.33
N VAL A 32 9.20 9.42 -11.20
CA VAL A 32 8.39 8.29 -10.72
C VAL A 32 6.92 8.67 -10.72
N THR A 33 6.07 7.84 -11.32
CA THR A 33 4.62 8.10 -11.32
C THR A 33 3.99 7.78 -9.97
N ASN A 34 2.88 8.44 -9.64
CA ASN A 34 2.13 8.16 -8.40
C ASN A 34 1.75 6.68 -8.27
N ASP A 35 1.43 6.00 -9.38
CA ASP A 35 1.11 4.57 -9.36
C ASP A 35 2.32 3.68 -9.08
N GLN A 36 3.51 4.06 -9.53
CA GLN A 36 4.75 3.38 -9.15
C GLN A 36 5.08 3.56 -7.67
N ILE A 37 4.83 4.76 -7.12
CA ILE A 37 5.01 5.03 -5.68
C ILE A 37 4.01 4.18 -4.88
N ARG A 38 2.73 4.18 -5.29
CA ARG A 38 1.69 3.35 -4.66
C ARG A 38 2.07 1.87 -4.70
N ALA A 39 2.42 1.33 -5.86
CA ALA A 39 2.78 -0.08 -6.02
C ALA A 39 3.96 -0.47 -5.11
N ARG A 40 4.98 0.40 -4.99
CA ARG A 40 6.15 0.16 -4.14
C ARG A 40 5.82 0.25 -2.65
N LEU A 41 4.96 1.19 -2.23
CA LEU A 41 4.63 1.42 -0.84
C LEU A 41 3.49 0.53 -0.32
N PHE A 42 2.65 0.01 -1.21
CA PHE A 42 1.47 -0.77 -0.85
C PHE A 42 1.79 -2.01 0.01
N PRO A 43 2.81 -2.83 -0.30
CA PRO A 43 3.20 -3.95 0.55
C PRO A 43 3.58 -3.52 1.96
N PHE A 44 4.29 -2.39 2.12
CA PHE A 44 4.70 -1.87 3.42
C PHE A 44 3.54 -1.30 4.25
N SER A 45 2.40 -1.00 3.61
CA SER A 45 1.18 -0.55 4.31
C SER A 45 0.42 -1.69 4.99
N LEU A 46 0.68 -2.94 4.58
CA LEU A 46 -0.03 -4.13 5.04
C LEU A 46 0.80 -4.90 6.07
N ILE A 47 0.13 -5.48 7.07
CA ILE A 47 0.74 -6.40 8.03
C ILE A 47 -0.13 -7.64 8.25
N GLY A 48 0.47 -8.69 8.80
CA GLY A 48 -0.22 -9.93 9.15
C GLY A 48 -0.89 -10.57 7.94
N LYS A 49 -2.18 -10.92 8.06
CA LYS A 49 -2.93 -11.64 7.03
C LYS A 49 -3.07 -10.85 5.72
N ALA A 50 -3.14 -9.52 5.77
CA ALA A 50 -3.25 -8.69 4.57
C ALA A 50 -1.95 -8.69 3.75
N HIS A 51 -0.80 -8.68 4.44
CA HIS A 51 0.50 -8.82 3.79
C HIS A 51 0.66 -10.21 3.16
N GLN A 52 0.30 -11.27 3.89
CA GLN A 52 0.33 -12.64 3.36
C GLN A 52 -0.56 -12.81 2.13
N TRP A 53 -1.78 -12.26 2.15
CA TRP A 53 -2.67 -12.26 0.98
C TRP A 53 -2.02 -11.58 -0.23
N LEU A 54 -1.40 -10.41 -0.04
CA LEU A 54 -0.70 -9.72 -1.13
C LEU A 54 0.48 -10.54 -1.67
N SER A 55 1.27 -11.17 -0.80
CA SER A 55 2.38 -12.04 -1.21
C SER A 55 1.89 -13.20 -2.07
N THR A 56 0.77 -13.84 -1.70
CA THR A 56 0.19 -14.94 -2.50
C THR A 56 -0.35 -14.47 -3.85
N LEU A 57 -0.80 -13.21 -3.96
CA LEU A 57 -1.26 -12.59 -5.21
C LEU A 57 -0.11 -12.18 -6.14
N LEU A 58 1.00 -11.70 -5.56
CA LEU A 58 2.22 -11.38 -6.29
C LEU A 58 2.88 -12.63 -6.86
N GLU A 59 2.84 -13.76 -6.15
CA GLU A 59 3.31 -15.05 -6.66
C GLU A 59 2.46 -15.58 -7.82
N THR A 60 1.21 -15.15 -7.95
CA THR A 60 0.26 -15.73 -8.90
C THR A 60 -0.04 -14.85 -10.11
N THR A 61 -0.12 -13.52 -10.01
CA THR A 61 -0.79 -12.75 -11.09
C THR A 61 -0.33 -11.31 -11.39
N ILE A 62 0.26 -10.50 -10.48
CA ILE A 62 0.17 -9.03 -10.66
C ILE A 62 1.52 -8.30 -10.67
N ASN A 63 2.00 -7.93 -11.87
CA ASN A 63 3.14 -7.02 -12.09
C ASN A 63 2.73 -5.54 -12.32
N ASN A 64 1.46 -5.17 -12.15
CA ASN A 64 0.97 -3.83 -12.49
C ASN A 64 -0.20 -3.38 -11.59
N TRP A 65 -0.13 -2.15 -11.10
CA TRP A 65 -1.21 -1.44 -10.40
C TRP A 65 -2.10 -0.73 -11.42
N GLN A 66 -2.90 -1.52 -12.16
CA GLN A 66 -3.90 -1.04 -13.12
C GLN A 66 -5.32 -1.20 -12.58
#